data_AF-A0A820JFU1-F1
#
_entry.id   AF-A0A820JFU1-F1
#
_cell.length_a   1.000
_cell.length_b   1.000
_cell.length_c   1.000
_cell.angle_alpha   90.00
_cell.angle_beta   90.00
_cell.angle_gamma   90.00
#
_symmetry.space_group_name_H-M   'P 1'
#
loop_
_entity.id
_entity.type
_entity.pdbx_description
1 polymer ?
#
loop_
_entity_poly.entity_id
_entity_poly.type
_entity_poly.pdbx_seq_one_letter_code
_entity_poly.pdbx_strand_id
1 'polypeptide(L)'
;MFNPINTQEQSSTELNGYFVHSQLLIDIVFRMKSSSADKHELISLCKEEYKNNASTLAVIADFERDYVSDRAVWWYTRESFLYRILNIALRTQNIDLIFLFRFFLRDLRQQLEQHQLSSSIRTYRAQLISIEELEKLKKSIGYYLSMSSFLSTSVDREVALFLLGDSDVSDDLVRVLFEIDLDPQVVTAKPFADITLLSYFGEEKEVLIMLGSIFLLENIYMDENGIWIIRMILSSEKDQDFNTLFEYMKKQYQNGETGLLSFGDSLWRMGKFHDAEKYYRRMLNELPQGHADFAACYYALGLVTSAKGNFNSSLEWHHKALEMKTRTLEPTNTTIADSYNSIGVVYRQKTDNKRALESYHKALTIYQKANNKDHSSLAICFNNMANIYNEEKEYSEALRCHQMALVIFQKHRPPDHPDLGIAHNSIGSVYGSLGEHDLAMEHFNLSLKIYKNPSHLNILMLL
;
A
#
# COMPACT_ATOMS: atom_id res chain seq x y z
N MET A 1 -26.51 3.73 16.00
CA MET A 1 -26.71 4.99 15.25
C MET A 1 -25.62 5.05 14.20
N PHE A 2 -26.00 4.69 12.99
CA PHE A 2 -25.15 4.66 11.81
C PHE A 2 -24.84 6.10 11.40
N ASN A 3 -23.56 6.43 11.26
CA ASN A 3 -23.14 7.67 10.63
C ASN A 3 -22.81 7.35 9.16
N PRO A 4 -23.59 7.83 8.18
CA PRO A 4 -23.49 7.42 6.80
C PRO A 4 -22.70 8.46 6.00
N ILE A 5 -21.36 8.44 6.06
CA ILE A 5 -20.52 9.09 5.05
C ILE A 5 -19.23 8.27 4.90
N ASN A 6 -19.28 7.21 4.10
CA ASN A 6 -18.11 6.71 3.39
C ASN A 6 -18.54 5.95 2.13
N THR A 7 -19.29 6.64 1.28
CA THR A 7 -19.49 6.24 -0.13
C THR A 7 -18.39 6.88 -0.97
N GLN A 8 -17.16 6.41 -0.77
CA GLN A 8 -16.20 6.34 -1.87
C GLN A 8 -15.99 4.86 -2.15
N GLU A 9 -16.92 4.33 -2.93
CA GLU A 9 -16.71 3.08 -3.64
C GLU A 9 -15.38 3.14 -4.39
N GLN A 10 -14.68 2.02 -4.32
CA GLN A 10 -13.43 1.73 -5.00
C GLN A 10 -13.55 2.11 -6.48
N SER A 11 -12.92 3.23 -6.87
CA SER A 11 -12.63 3.51 -8.28
C SER A 11 -11.67 2.42 -8.76
N SER A 12 -12.17 1.53 -9.59
CA SER A 12 -11.45 0.42 -10.21
C SER A 12 -10.62 0.84 -11.43
N THR A 13 -10.32 2.12 -11.63
CA THR A 13 -9.90 2.61 -12.96
C THR A 13 -8.66 3.49 -13.00
N GLU A 14 -8.00 3.74 -11.86
CA GLU A 14 -6.75 4.50 -11.83
C GLU A 14 -5.73 3.81 -10.94
N LEU A 15 -4.49 3.69 -11.41
CA LEU A 15 -3.31 3.34 -10.62
C LEU A 15 -2.99 4.48 -9.63
N ASN A 16 -3.94 4.79 -8.74
CA ASN A 16 -3.81 5.84 -7.75
C ASN A 16 -2.96 5.36 -6.55
N GLY A 17 -2.52 6.29 -5.69
CA GLY A 17 -1.64 5.96 -4.57
C GLY A 17 -2.26 4.96 -3.60
N TYR A 18 -3.60 4.97 -3.50
CA TYR A 18 -4.34 4.00 -2.71
C TYR A 18 -4.22 2.57 -3.25
N PHE A 19 -4.26 2.40 -4.57
CA PHE A 19 -4.03 1.11 -5.22
C PHE A 19 -2.66 0.54 -4.84
N VAL A 20 -1.62 1.38 -4.89
CA VAL A 20 -0.24 0.96 -4.62
C VAL A 20 0.01 0.65 -3.16
N HIS A 21 -0.51 1.46 -2.25
CA HIS A 21 -0.38 1.16 -0.83
C HIS A 21 -1.18 -0.09 -0.43
N SER A 22 -2.27 -0.40 -1.12
CA SER A 22 -3.02 -1.65 -0.91
C SER A 22 -2.22 -2.87 -1.40
N GLN A 23 -1.57 -2.78 -2.56
CA GLN A 23 -0.69 -3.85 -3.06
C GLN A 23 0.53 -4.08 -2.15
N LEU A 24 1.12 -2.99 -1.66
CA LEU A 24 2.21 -3.03 -0.67
C LEU A 24 1.78 -3.73 0.62
N LEU A 25 0.60 -3.38 1.15
CA LEU A 25 0.08 -3.99 2.37
C LEU A 25 -0.08 -5.51 2.20
N ILE A 26 -0.66 -5.95 1.07
CA ILE A 26 -0.84 -7.37 0.75
C ILE A 26 0.51 -8.09 0.69
N ASP A 27 1.48 -7.48 0.00
CA ASP A 27 2.81 -8.04 -0.17
C ASP A 27 3.56 -8.16 1.18
N ILE A 28 3.46 -7.16 2.05
CA ILE A 28 3.98 -7.21 3.42
C ILE A 28 3.34 -8.36 4.19
N VAL A 29 2.02 -8.52 4.10
CA VAL A 29 1.28 -9.59 4.79
C VAL A 29 1.77 -10.97 4.37
N PHE A 30 2.12 -11.18 3.10
CA PHE A 30 2.63 -12.47 2.61
C PHE A 30 4.03 -12.81 3.11
N ARG A 31 4.89 -11.80 3.27
CA ARG A 31 6.29 -11.99 3.67
C ARG A 31 6.47 -11.96 5.19
N MET A 32 5.50 -11.41 5.91
CA MET A 32 5.57 -11.24 7.35
C MET A 32 5.50 -12.59 8.07
N LYS A 33 6.42 -12.81 9.02
CA LYS A 33 6.38 -13.99 9.88
C LYS A 33 5.08 -14.00 10.69
N SER A 34 4.41 -15.14 10.66
CA SER A 34 3.28 -15.43 11.54
C SER A 34 3.74 -16.11 12.81
N SER A 35 3.00 -15.90 13.89
CA SER A 35 3.15 -16.61 15.16
C SER A 35 2.03 -17.65 15.31
N SER A 36 2.23 -18.64 16.17
CA SER A 36 1.15 -19.56 16.54
C SER A 36 0.01 -18.84 17.26
N ALA A 37 0.25 -17.69 17.89
CA ALA A 37 -0.77 -16.90 18.58
C ALA A 37 -1.84 -16.35 17.62
N ASP A 38 -1.48 -16.06 16.37
CA ASP A 38 -2.42 -15.46 15.41
C ASP A 38 -3.56 -16.41 15.04
N LYS A 39 -3.24 -17.71 14.87
CA LYS A 39 -4.26 -18.74 14.66
C LYS A 39 -5.22 -18.81 15.84
N HIS A 40 -4.70 -18.78 17.07
CA HIS A 40 -5.52 -18.85 18.29
C HIS A 40 -6.41 -17.62 18.44
N GLU A 41 -5.88 -16.42 18.19
CA GLU A 41 -6.63 -15.17 18.24
C GLU A 41 -7.73 -15.15 17.17
N LEU A 42 -7.43 -15.56 15.93
CA LEU A 42 -8.42 -15.71 14.86
C LEU A 42 -9.56 -16.66 15.26
N ILE A 43 -9.21 -17.85 15.76
CA ILE A 43 -10.19 -18.85 16.20
C ILE A 43 -11.07 -18.30 17.33
N SER A 44 -10.48 -17.59 18.29
CA SER A 44 -11.23 -16.96 19.39
C SER A 44 -12.25 -15.95 18.87
N LEU A 45 -11.85 -15.07 17.94
CA LEU A 45 -12.76 -14.10 17.31
C LEU A 45 -13.88 -14.80 16.53
N CYS A 46 -13.56 -15.84 15.76
CA CYS A 46 -14.56 -16.61 15.02
C CYS A 46 -15.53 -17.34 15.96
N LYS A 47 -15.06 -17.90 17.08
CA LYS A 47 -15.94 -18.53 18.08
C LYS A 47 -16.94 -17.54 18.68
N GLU A 48 -16.51 -16.31 18.95
CA GLU A 48 -17.41 -15.27 19.48
C GLU A 48 -18.40 -14.79 18.41
N GLU A 49 -17.95 -14.56 17.18
CA GLU A 49 -18.81 -14.13 16.06
C GLU A 49 -19.90 -15.18 15.76
N TYR A 50 -19.54 -16.46 15.78
CA TYR A 50 -20.42 -17.58 15.46
C TYR A 50 -20.97 -18.30 16.70
N LYS A 51 -20.97 -17.69 17.88
CA LYS A 51 -21.40 -18.32 19.14
C LYS A 51 -22.81 -18.95 19.10
N ASN A 52 -23.68 -18.43 18.24
CA ASN A 52 -25.05 -18.90 18.06
C ASN A 52 -25.22 -19.88 16.87
N ASN A 53 -24.15 -20.26 16.18
CA ASN A 53 -24.17 -21.10 14.99
C ASN A 53 -23.38 -22.40 15.23
N ALA A 54 -24.08 -23.44 15.69
CA ALA A 54 -23.48 -24.72 16.07
C ALA A 54 -22.74 -25.43 14.92
N SER A 55 -23.24 -25.35 13.70
CA SER A 55 -22.58 -25.98 12.54
C SER A 55 -21.26 -25.28 12.22
N THR A 56 -21.23 -23.94 12.27
CA THR A 56 -19.98 -23.19 12.03
C THR A 56 -18.98 -23.39 13.15
N LEU A 57 -19.43 -23.48 14.41
CA LEU A 57 -18.56 -23.80 15.55
C LEU A 57 -17.89 -25.17 15.43
N ALA A 58 -18.60 -26.18 14.88
CA ALA A 58 -18.00 -27.48 14.59
C ALA A 58 -16.88 -27.37 13.54
N VAL A 59 -17.09 -26.60 12.47
CA VAL A 59 -16.07 -26.36 11.44
C VAL A 59 -14.87 -25.58 12.01
N ILE A 60 -15.10 -24.63 12.91
CA ILE A 60 -14.02 -23.91 13.62
C ILE A 60 -13.20 -24.88 14.49
N ALA A 61 -13.85 -25.83 15.18
CA ALA A 61 -13.16 -26.83 15.98
C ALA A 61 -12.33 -27.80 15.11
N ASP A 62 -12.85 -28.21 13.95
CA ASP A 62 -12.10 -28.99 12.98
C ASP A 62 -10.87 -28.22 12.47
N PHE A 63 -11.03 -26.92 12.16
CA PHE A 63 -9.92 -26.07 11.72
C PHE A 63 -8.85 -25.91 12.81
N GLU A 64 -9.27 -25.72 14.07
CA GLU A 64 -8.37 -25.64 15.21
C GLU A 64 -7.50 -26.90 15.33
N ARG A 65 -8.12 -28.07 15.22
CA ARG A 65 -7.48 -29.38 15.39
C ARG A 65 -6.64 -29.82 14.18
N ASP A 66 -7.18 -29.67 12.97
CA ASP A 66 -6.69 -30.36 11.77
C ASP A 66 -5.97 -29.43 10.77
N TYR A 67 -5.96 -28.11 11.00
CA TYR A 67 -5.27 -27.20 10.08
C TYR A 67 -3.76 -27.40 10.08
N VAL A 68 -3.23 -27.62 8.88
CA VAL A 68 -1.81 -27.73 8.51
C VAL A 68 -1.56 -26.90 7.25
N SER A 69 -0.35 -26.35 7.11
CA SER A 69 -0.02 -25.37 6.06
C SER A 69 -0.10 -25.93 4.64
N ASP A 70 0.00 -27.25 4.46
CA ASP A 70 -0.17 -27.97 3.19
C ASP A 70 -1.65 -28.20 2.80
N ARG A 71 -2.61 -27.84 3.66
CA ARG A 71 -4.07 -27.91 3.37
C ARG A 71 -4.79 -26.56 3.32
N ALA A 72 -4.07 -25.44 3.22
CA ALA A 72 -4.65 -24.12 3.10
C ALA A 72 -5.66 -23.98 1.94
N VAL A 73 -5.35 -24.47 0.72
CA VAL A 73 -6.27 -24.40 -0.43
C VAL A 73 -7.53 -25.23 -0.19
N TRP A 74 -7.40 -26.43 0.38
CA TRP A 74 -8.52 -27.27 0.76
C TRP A 74 -9.46 -26.57 1.75
N TRP A 75 -8.88 -25.93 2.78
CA TRP A 75 -9.64 -25.16 3.76
C TRP A 75 -10.28 -23.89 3.17
N TYR A 76 -9.64 -23.26 2.19
CA TYR A 76 -10.17 -22.09 1.51
C TYR A 76 -11.38 -22.43 0.62
N THR A 77 -11.33 -23.57 -0.06
CA THR A 77 -12.37 -24.00 -1.01
C THR A 77 -13.51 -24.77 -0.35
N ARG A 78 -13.29 -25.33 0.85
CA ARG A 78 -14.35 -25.95 1.65
C ARG A 78 -15.39 -24.89 2.01
N GLU A 79 -16.67 -25.26 1.91
CA GLU A 79 -17.79 -24.46 2.42
C GLU A 79 -17.60 -24.25 3.93
N SER A 80 -17.02 -23.10 4.28
CA SER A 80 -16.53 -22.81 5.62
C SER A 80 -16.52 -21.31 5.90
N PHE A 81 -16.33 -20.96 7.17
CA PHE A 81 -16.21 -19.56 7.58
C PHE A 81 -14.98 -18.87 6.98
N LEU A 82 -13.92 -19.61 6.63
CA LEU A 82 -12.62 -19.05 6.22
C LEU A 82 -12.73 -18.22 4.95
N TYR A 83 -13.32 -18.80 3.89
CA TYR A 83 -13.55 -18.09 2.63
C TYR A 83 -14.35 -16.80 2.88
N ARG A 84 -15.44 -16.91 3.64
CA ARG A 84 -16.35 -15.79 3.90
C ARG A 84 -15.67 -14.67 4.69
N ILE A 85 -15.07 -14.99 5.84
CA ILE A 85 -14.45 -13.98 6.70
C ILE A 85 -13.24 -13.36 6.00
N LEU A 86 -12.39 -14.15 5.34
CA LEU A 86 -11.23 -13.62 4.64
C LEU A 86 -11.64 -12.65 3.53
N ASN A 87 -12.60 -13.03 2.68
CA ASN A 87 -13.06 -12.14 1.60
C ASN A 87 -13.79 -10.90 2.14
N ILE A 88 -14.53 -11.01 3.25
CA ILE A 88 -15.09 -9.83 3.93
C ILE A 88 -13.97 -8.93 4.45
N ALA A 89 -12.94 -9.49 5.09
CA ALA A 89 -11.82 -8.73 5.63
C ALA A 89 -11.05 -7.99 4.54
N LEU A 90 -10.79 -8.65 3.41
CA LEU A 90 -10.13 -8.06 2.25
C LEU A 90 -10.98 -6.93 1.63
N ARG A 91 -12.27 -7.18 1.39
CA ARG A 91 -13.19 -6.20 0.80
C ARG A 91 -13.40 -4.97 1.67
N THR A 92 -13.53 -5.17 2.98
CA THR A 92 -13.73 -4.08 3.96
C THR A 92 -12.41 -3.47 4.45
N GLN A 93 -11.27 -4.00 3.98
CA GLN A 93 -9.93 -3.69 4.47
C GLN A 93 -9.82 -3.70 6.00
N ASN A 94 -10.41 -4.71 6.64
CA ASN A 94 -10.29 -4.94 8.06
C ASN A 94 -8.85 -5.36 8.40
N ILE A 95 -8.04 -4.40 8.84
CA ILE A 95 -6.60 -4.56 9.06
C ILE A 95 -6.31 -5.64 10.10
N ASP A 96 -7.12 -5.73 11.16
CA ASP A 96 -6.93 -6.71 12.23
C ASP A 96 -7.17 -8.13 11.74
N LEU A 97 -8.25 -8.37 11.00
CA LEU A 97 -8.51 -9.67 10.41
C LEU A 97 -7.45 -10.02 9.36
N ILE A 98 -7.09 -9.09 8.47
CA ILE A 98 -6.03 -9.30 7.47
C ILE A 98 -4.71 -9.67 8.16
N PHE A 99 -4.36 -8.97 9.23
CA PHE A 99 -3.17 -9.26 10.02
C PHE A 99 -3.22 -10.68 10.60
N LEU A 100 -4.34 -11.09 11.20
CA LEU A 100 -4.51 -12.43 11.75
C LEU A 100 -4.49 -13.53 10.67
N PHE A 101 -5.01 -13.25 9.48
CA PHE A 101 -5.00 -14.16 8.34
C PHE A 101 -3.62 -14.31 7.67
N ARG A 102 -2.59 -13.58 8.09
CA ARG A 102 -1.26 -13.60 7.41
C ARG A 102 -0.65 -14.99 7.31
N PHE A 103 -0.82 -15.85 8.31
CA PHE A 103 -0.33 -17.23 8.25
C PHE A 103 -1.02 -18.01 7.12
N PHE A 104 -2.35 -17.91 7.05
CA PHE A 104 -3.18 -18.61 6.08
C PHE A 104 -2.95 -18.09 4.66
N LEU A 105 -2.82 -16.77 4.51
CA LEU A 105 -2.50 -16.10 3.24
C LEU A 105 -1.12 -16.51 2.71
N ARG A 106 -0.12 -16.62 3.59
CA ARG A 106 1.22 -17.13 3.23
C ARG A 106 1.15 -18.59 2.81
N ASP A 107 0.45 -19.43 3.57
CA ASP A 107 0.33 -20.86 3.29
C ASP A 107 -0.43 -21.10 1.96
N LEU A 108 -1.47 -20.31 1.67
CA LEU A 108 -2.15 -20.29 0.36
C LEU A 108 -1.18 -19.91 -0.77
N ARG A 109 -0.42 -18.82 -0.60
CA ARG A 109 0.57 -18.38 -1.60
C ARG A 109 1.55 -19.50 -1.91
N GLN A 110 2.11 -20.14 -0.88
CA GLN A 110 3.10 -21.20 -1.01
C GLN A 110 2.56 -22.41 -1.78
N GLN A 111 1.31 -22.81 -1.54
CA GLN A 111 0.69 -23.91 -2.29
C GLN A 111 0.47 -23.58 -3.76
N LEU A 112 0.05 -22.34 -4.04
CA LEU A 112 -0.14 -21.87 -5.42
C LEU A 112 1.20 -21.81 -6.17
N GLU A 113 2.29 -21.39 -5.51
CA GLU A 113 3.64 -21.43 -6.11
C GLU A 113 4.08 -22.87 -6.45
N GLN A 114 3.73 -23.85 -5.60
CA GLN A 114 4.11 -25.26 -5.82
C GLN A 114 3.34 -25.94 -6.96
N HIS A 115 2.13 -25.46 -7.27
CA HIS A 115 1.22 -26.07 -8.25
C HIS A 115 0.94 -25.13 -9.43
N GLN A 116 1.85 -24.19 -9.70
CA GLN A 116 1.70 -23.22 -10.77
C GLN A 116 1.61 -23.93 -12.13
N LEU A 117 0.72 -23.43 -12.99
CA LEU A 117 0.58 -23.93 -14.35
C LEU A 117 1.83 -23.62 -15.19
N SER A 118 2.18 -24.52 -16.11
CA SER A 118 3.35 -24.39 -16.98
C SER A 118 3.02 -23.86 -18.39
N SER A 119 1.74 -23.89 -18.77
CA SER A 119 1.24 -23.43 -20.06
C SER A 119 0.17 -22.37 -19.88
N SER A 120 0.08 -21.44 -20.83
CA SER A 120 -0.99 -20.44 -20.87
C SER A 120 -2.36 -21.12 -20.97
N ILE A 121 -3.35 -20.56 -20.30
CA ILE A 121 -4.70 -21.12 -20.22
C ILE A 121 -5.73 -19.99 -20.23
N ARG A 122 -6.91 -20.26 -20.79
CA ARG A 122 -8.09 -19.41 -20.61
C ARG A 122 -8.97 -19.98 -19.52
N THR A 123 -9.40 -19.13 -18.60
CA THR A 123 -10.35 -19.50 -17.56
C THR A 123 -11.58 -18.61 -17.58
N TYR A 124 -12.64 -19.09 -16.94
CA TYR A 124 -13.99 -18.54 -17.02
C TYR A 124 -14.55 -18.35 -15.62
N ARG A 125 -15.21 -17.21 -15.40
CA ARG A 125 -15.99 -16.95 -14.18
C ARG A 125 -17.25 -16.21 -14.54
N ALA A 126 -18.39 -16.78 -14.21
CA ALA A 126 -19.68 -16.12 -14.38
C ALA A 126 -20.14 -15.50 -13.06
N GLN A 127 -20.70 -14.30 -13.11
CA GLN A 127 -21.34 -13.66 -11.95
C GLN A 127 -22.37 -12.61 -12.38
N LEU A 128 -23.27 -12.25 -11.46
CA LEU A 128 -24.12 -11.08 -11.62
C LEU A 128 -23.36 -9.84 -11.15
N ILE A 129 -23.43 -8.76 -11.93
CA ILE A 129 -22.92 -7.44 -11.55
C ILE A 129 -24.01 -6.39 -11.78
N SER A 130 -23.88 -5.23 -11.14
CA SER A 130 -24.83 -4.14 -11.40
C SER A 130 -24.59 -3.49 -12.77
N ILE A 131 -25.64 -2.91 -13.34
CA ILE A 131 -25.52 -2.13 -14.58
C ILE A 131 -24.52 -0.97 -14.39
N GLU A 132 -24.50 -0.34 -13.20
CA GLU A 132 -23.55 0.72 -12.89
C GLU A 132 -22.09 0.23 -12.93
N GLU A 133 -21.81 -0.95 -12.34
CA GLU A 133 -20.48 -1.58 -12.40
C GLU A 133 -20.08 -1.90 -13.84
N LEU A 134 -21.00 -2.41 -14.65
CA LEU A 134 -20.74 -2.68 -16.07
C LEU A 134 -20.36 -1.39 -16.82
N GLU A 135 -21.10 -0.31 -16.61
CA GLU A 135 -20.81 0.99 -17.24
C GLU A 135 -19.50 1.60 -16.76
N LYS A 136 -19.11 1.38 -15.50
CA LYS A 136 -17.77 1.74 -14.99
C LYS A 136 -16.69 0.95 -15.74
N LEU A 137 -16.85 -0.37 -15.87
CA LEU A 137 -15.90 -1.24 -16.58
C LEU A 137 -15.77 -0.87 -18.07
N LYS A 138 -16.87 -0.53 -18.76
CA LYS A 138 -16.81 -0.07 -20.16
C LYS A 138 -15.94 1.17 -20.35
N LYS A 139 -15.88 2.07 -19.37
CA LYS A 139 -15.00 3.25 -19.41
C LYS A 139 -13.53 2.91 -19.16
N SER A 140 -13.25 1.73 -18.61
CA SER A 140 -11.91 1.24 -18.27
C SER A 140 -11.30 0.33 -19.34
N ILE A 141 -11.94 0.18 -20.50
CA ILE A 141 -11.37 -0.61 -21.61
C ILE A 141 -10.01 -0.02 -22.01
N GLY A 142 -8.98 -0.87 -22.07
CA GLY A 142 -7.59 -0.46 -22.30
C GLY A 142 -6.82 -0.07 -21.04
N TYR A 143 -7.47 -0.09 -19.86
CA TYR A 143 -6.83 0.18 -18.56
C TYR A 143 -6.70 -1.10 -17.72
N TYR A 144 -5.92 -1.00 -16.65
CA TYR A 144 -5.65 -2.09 -15.73
C TYR A 144 -6.65 -2.16 -14.57
N LEU A 145 -7.06 -3.36 -14.24
CA LEU A 145 -7.92 -3.72 -13.12
C LEU A 145 -7.14 -4.57 -12.13
N SER A 146 -7.31 -4.33 -10.84
CA SER A 146 -6.77 -5.21 -9.81
C SER A 146 -7.87 -5.82 -8.98
N MET A 147 -7.68 -7.09 -8.63
CA MET A 147 -8.60 -7.81 -7.75
C MET A 147 -8.08 -7.77 -6.31
N SER A 148 -8.95 -7.38 -5.38
CA SER A 148 -8.65 -7.32 -3.94
C SER A 148 -8.89 -8.66 -3.22
N SER A 149 -9.45 -9.65 -3.91
CA SER A 149 -9.71 -11.01 -3.45
C SER A 149 -9.01 -12.03 -4.35
N PHE A 150 -8.94 -13.28 -3.88
CA PHE A 150 -8.62 -14.39 -4.79
C PHE A 150 -9.73 -14.55 -5.82
N LEU A 151 -9.37 -15.03 -7.01
CA LEU A 151 -10.32 -15.29 -8.07
C LEU A 151 -10.32 -16.78 -8.39
N SER A 152 -11.39 -17.46 -7.95
CA SER A 152 -11.69 -18.83 -8.37
C SER A 152 -12.34 -18.80 -9.75
N THR A 153 -11.85 -19.64 -10.66
CA THR A 153 -12.25 -19.70 -12.07
C THR A 153 -12.30 -21.15 -12.54
N SER A 154 -13.14 -21.45 -13.53
CA SER A 154 -13.19 -22.76 -14.18
C SER A 154 -12.42 -22.75 -15.50
N VAL A 155 -11.87 -23.89 -15.91
CA VAL A 155 -11.34 -24.06 -17.27
C VAL A 155 -12.45 -24.38 -18.29
N ASP A 156 -13.66 -24.69 -17.81
CA ASP A 156 -14.81 -25.03 -18.63
C ASP A 156 -15.83 -23.87 -18.62
N ARG A 157 -16.08 -23.33 -19.80
CA ARG A 157 -17.02 -22.22 -20.02
C ARG A 157 -18.44 -22.59 -19.59
N GLU A 158 -18.89 -23.79 -19.91
CA GLU A 158 -20.26 -24.22 -19.65
C GLU A 158 -20.49 -24.48 -18.16
N VAL A 159 -19.47 -25.00 -17.46
CA VAL A 159 -19.50 -25.13 -15.99
C VAL A 159 -19.60 -23.75 -15.33
N ALA A 160 -18.81 -22.76 -15.80
CA ALA A 160 -18.90 -21.40 -15.27
C ALA A 160 -20.28 -20.79 -15.49
N LEU A 161 -20.89 -20.99 -16.66
CA LEU A 161 -22.23 -20.49 -16.97
C LEU A 161 -23.35 -21.22 -16.22
N PHE A 162 -23.19 -22.52 -15.96
CA PHE A 162 -24.14 -23.33 -15.19
C PHE A 162 -24.34 -22.75 -13.78
N LEU A 163 -23.25 -22.33 -13.13
CA LEU A 163 -23.28 -21.68 -11.81
C LEU A 163 -24.10 -20.37 -11.78
N LEU A 164 -24.35 -19.78 -12.94
CA LEU A 164 -25.15 -18.55 -13.07
C LEU A 164 -26.65 -18.83 -13.30
N GLY A 165 -27.01 -20.06 -13.71
CA GLY A 165 -28.35 -20.45 -14.18
C GLY A 165 -29.47 -20.27 -13.16
N ASP A 166 -29.17 -20.49 -11.87
CA ASP A 166 -30.14 -20.43 -10.76
C ASP A 166 -30.31 -19.03 -10.13
N SER A 167 -29.63 -18.01 -10.68
CA SER A 167 -29.64 -16.67 -10.08
C SER A 167 -30.81 -15.81 -10.60
N ASP A 168 -31.66 -15.33 -9.68
CA ASP A 168 -32.72 -14.36 -9.96
C ASP A 168 -32.10 -13.04 -10.45
N VAL A 169 -32.34 -12.71 -11.73
CA VAL A 169 -31.91 -11.44 -12.31
C VAL A 169 -32.93 -10.38 -11.91
N SER A 170 -32.57 -9.51 -10.96
CA SER A 170 -33.34 -8.29 -10.71
C SER A 170 -33.12 -7.26 -11.84
N ASP A 171 -34.02 -6.29 -11.98
CA ASP A 171 -33.99 -5.29 -13.05
C ASP A 171 -32.66 -4.50 -13.14
N ASP A 172 -31.90 -4.43 -12.04
CA ASP A 172 -30.64 -3.68 -11.94
C ASP A 172 -29.36 -4.54 -12.13
N LEU A 173 -29.50 -5.86 -12.33
CA LEU A 173 -28.39 -6.80 -12.45
C LEU A 173 -28.28 -7.36 -13.87
N VAL A 174 -27.05 -7.60 -14.30
CA VAL A 174 -26.74 -8.20 -15.60
C VAL A 174 -25.87 -9.43 -15.46
N ARG A 175 -26.08 -10.39 -16.36
CA ARG A 175 -25.30 -11.63 -16.45
C ARG A 175 -23.98 -11.33 -17.14
N VAL A 176 -22.88 -11.66 -16.48
CA VAL A 176 -21.52 -11.44 -17.00
C VAL A 176 -20.72 -12.72 -16.96
N LEU A 177 -19.96 -12.97 -18.03
CA LEU A 177 -18.90 -13.96 -18.10
C LEU A 177 -17.56 -13.26 -18.27
N PHE A 178 -16.67 -13.45 -17.30
CA PHE A 178 -15.27 -13.05 -17.42
C PHE A 178 -14.51 -14.14 -18.17
N GLU A 179 -13.89 -13.78 -19.28
CA GLU A 179 -12.90 -14.61 -19.99
C GLU A 179 -11.50 -14.09 -19.65
N ILE A 180 -10.70 -14.93 -19.01
CA ILE A 180 -9.42 -14.52 -18.43
C ILE A 180 -8.29 -15.30 -19.09
N ASP A 181 -7.47 -14.62 -19.88
CA ASP A 181 -6.26 -15.18 -20.47
C ASP A 181 -5.12 -15.11 -19.45
N LEU A 182 -4.63 -16.27 -19.01
CA LEU A 182 -3.56 -16.43 -18.03
C LEU A 182 -2.31 -16.98 -18.70
N ASP A 183 -1.18 -16.30 -18.54
CA ASP A 183 0.12 -16.77 -19.01
C ASP A 183 1.10 -16.88 -17.83
N PRO A 184 1.60 -18.08 -17.48
CA PRO A 184 2.51 -18.21 -16.34
C PRO A 184 3.90 -17.63 -16.63
N GLN A 185 4.27 -17.39 -17.89
CA GLN A 185 5.58 -16.85 -18.26
C GLN A 185 5.73 -15.35 -17.97
N VAL A 186 4.61 -14.67 -17.72
CA VAL A 186 4.57 -13.20 -17.58
C VAL A 186 4.43 -12.72 -16.12
N VAL A 187 4.14 -13.62 -15.17
CA VAL A 187 3.93 -13.29 -13.75
C VAL A 187 4.74 -14.18 -12.82
N THR A 188 5.62 -13.57 -12.02
CA THR A 188 6.49 -14.30 -11.08
C THR A 188 6.15 -14.12 -9.60
N ALA A 189 5.54 -13.00 -9.18
CA ALA A 189 5.28 -12.73 -7.76
C ALA A 189 3.88 -13.16 -7.28
N LYS A 190 2.89 -13.20 -8.18
CA LYS A 190 1.48 -13.51 -7.91
C LYS A 190 1.03 -14.75 -8.69
N PRO A 191 1.30 -15.97 -8.18
CA PRO A 191 1.03 -17.21 -8.92
C PRO A 191 -0.47 -17.43 -9.13
N PHE A 192 -0.80 -18.24 -10.13
CA PHE A 192 -2.10 -18.89 -10.24
C PHE A 192 -1.85 -20.38 -10.45
N ALA A 193 -2.73 -21.22 -9.91
CA ALA A 193 -2.52 -22.66 -9.92
C ALA A 193 -3.80 -23.40 -10.29
N ASP A 194 -3.60 -24.55 -10.92
CA ASP A 194 -4.64 -25.59 -10.97
C ASP A 194 -4.76 -26.17 -9.55
N ILE A 195 -5.94 -25.97 -8.95
CA ILE A 195 -6.24 -26.42 -7.60
C ILE A 195 -7.17 -27.63 -7.59
N THR A 196 -7.45 -28.26 -8.73
CA THR A 196 -8.36 -29.42 -8.84
C THR A 196 -8.01 -30.52 -7.83
N LEU A 197 -6.73 -30.84 -7.65
CA LEU A 197 -6.30 -31.89 -6.71
C LEU A 197 -6.14 -31.40 -5.26
N LEU A 198 -6.22 -30.08 -5.04
CA LEU A 198 -6.03 -29.44 -3.74
C LEU A 198 -7.34 -28.95 -3.12
N SER A 199 -8.35 -28.70 -3.94
CA SER A 199 -9.63 -28.14 -3.52
C SER A 199 -10.44 -29.17 -2.74
N TYR A 200 -11.42 -28.68 -2.00
CA TYR A 200 -12.44 -29.53 -1.39
C TYR A 200 -13.29 -30.25 -2.45
N PHE A 201 -13.49 -29.61 -3.61
CA PHE A 201 -14.29 -30.09 -4.73
C PHE A 201 -13.38 -30.70 -5.82
N GLY A 202 -12.78 -31.87 -5.52
CA GLY A 202 -11.74 -32.47 -6.36
C GLY A 202 -12.15 -32.96 -7.75
N GLU A 203 -13.44 -32.83 -8.10
CA GLU A 203 -13.98 -33.18 -9.42
C GLU A 203 -14.05 -31.96 -10.36
N GLU A 204 -13.99 -30.74 -9.81
CA GLU A 204 -14.09 -29.51 -10.57
C GLU A 204 -12.71 -29.03 -11.01
N LYS A 205 -12.54 -28.82 -12.32
CA LYS A 205 -11.32 -28.23 -12.86
C LYS A 205 -11.25 -26.74 -12.56
N GLU A 206 -10.68 -26.43 -11.41
CA GLU A 206 -10.63 -25.10 -10.83
C GLU A 206 -9.22 -24.51 -10.89
N VAL A 207 -9.12 -23.25 -11.32
CA VAL A 207 -7.91 -22.45 -11.28
C VAL A 207 -8.11 -21.30 -10.30
N LEU A 208 -7.23 -21.21 -9.31
CA LEU A 208 -7.23 -20.13 -8.33
C LEU A 208 -6.14 -19.11 -8.66
N ILE A 209 -6.56 -17.86 -8.83
CA ILE A 209 -5.67 -16.73 -9.10
C ILE A 209 -5.44 -15.95 -7.81
N MET A 210 -4.16 -15.63 -7.52
CA MET A 210 -3.76 -14.91 -6.31
C MET A 210 -4.43 -13.54 -6.20
N LEU A 211 -4.78 -13.15 -4.97
CA LEU A 211 -5.24 -11.80 -4.68
C LEU A 211 -4.13 -10.77 -4.99
N GLY A 212 -4.54 -9.60 -5.48
CA GLY A 212 -3.63 -8.55 -5.93
C GLY A 212 -3.08 -8.77 -7.34
N SER A 213 -3.51 -9.79 -8.08
CA SER A 213 -3.25 -9.91 -9.51
C SER A 213 -3.90 -8.77 -10.29
N ILE A 214 -3.21 -8.36 -11.36
CA ILE A 214 -3.56 -7.21 -12.18
C ILE A 214 -3.87 -7.68 -13.60
N PHE A 215 -4.93 -7.16 -14.18
CA PHE A 215 -5.46 -7.58 -15.47
C PHE A 215 -5.65 -6.37 -16.38
N LEU A 216 -5.25 -6.47 -17.63
CA LEU A 216 -5.65 -5.54 -18.68
C LEU A 216 -7.07 -5.87 -19.11
N LEU A 217 -7.97 -4.89 -19.08
CA LEU A 217 -9.31 -5.03 -19.64
C LEU A 217 -9.24 -4.82 -21.16
N GLU A 218 -9.34 -5.90 -21.94
CA GLU A 218 -9.17 -5.86 -23.39
C GLU A 218 -10.43 -5.37 -24.10
N ASN A 219 -11.57 -6.02 -23.83
CA ASN A 219 -12.85 -5.68 -24.46
C ASN A 219 -14.04 -6.11 -23.60
N ILE A 220 -15.19 -5.52 -23.92
CA ILE A 220 -16.50 -5.90 -23.38
C ILE A 220 -17.51 -5.94 -24.52
N TYR A 221 -18.21 -7.05 -24.68
CA TYR A 221 -19.24 -7.24 -25.70
C TYR A 221 -20.36 -8.13 -25.18
N MET A 222 -21.49 -8.21 -25.89
CA MET A 222 -22.61 -9.07 -25.52
C MET A 222 -22.68 -10.26 -26.48
N ASP A 223 -22.88 -11.47 -25.96
CA ASP A 223 -23.07 -12.67 -26.75
C ASP A 223 -24.51 -12.84 -27.24
N GLU A 224 -24.73 -13.88 -28.05
CA GLU A 224 -26.05 -14.19 -28.65
C GLU A 224 -27.11 -14.58 -27.61
N ASN A 225 -26.70 -14.98 -26.41
CA ASN A 225 -27.57 -15.38 -25.31
C ASN A 225 -27.87 -14.22 -24.33
N GLY A 226 -27.43 -13.00 -24.66
CA GLY A 226 -27.62 -11.82 -23.82
C GLY A 226 -26.69 -11.76 -22.61
N ILE A 227 -25.57 -12.51 -22.64
CA ILE A 227 -24.55 -12.51 -21.58
C ILE A 227 -23.45 -11.54 -22.00
N TRP A 228 -23.09 -10.63 -21.10
CA TRP A 228 -21.96 -9.74 -21.32
C TRP A 228 -20.65 -10.49 -21.11
N ILE A 229 -19.81 -10.52 -22.12
CA ILE A 229 -18.47 -11.07 -22.08
C ILE A 229 -17.48 -9.95 -21.75
N ILE A 230 -16.69 -10.16 -20.71
CA ILE A 230 -15.62 -9.25 -20.29
C ILE A 230 -14.30 -9.98 -20.46
N ARG A 231 -13.49 -9.54 -21.43
CA ARG A 231 -12.20 -10.17 -21.72
C ARG A 231 -11.07 -9.47 -20.99
N MET A 232 -10.33 -10.24 -20.20
CA MET A 232 -9.23 -9.77 -19.39
C MET A 232 -7.96 -10.58 -19.68
N ILE A 233 -6.81 -9.92 -19.66
CA ILE A 233 -5.51 -10.56 -19.84
C ILE A 233 -4.69 -10.30 -18.58
N LEU A 234 -4.12 -11.35 -17.99
CA LEU A 234 -3.21 -11.20 -16.86
C LEU A 234 -1.99 -10.36 -17.29
N SER A 235 -1.79 -9.21 -16.63
CA SER A 235 -0.72 -8.28 -16.97
C SER A 235 0.63 -8.80 -16.51
N SER A 236 1.70 -8.45 -17.24
CA SER A 236 3.05 -8.84 -16.87
C SER A 236 3.68 -7.87 -15.87
N GLU A 237 4.47 -8.40 -14.95
CA GLU A 237 5.42 -7.60 -14.17
C GLU A 237 6.49 -6.92 -15.06
N LYS A 238 6.62 -7.33 -16.34
CA LYS A 238 7.56 -6.78 -17.32
C LYS A 238 7.00 -5.59 -18.11
N ASP A 239 5.73 -5.26 -17.96
CA ASP A 239 5.17 -4.03 -18.53
C ASP A 239 5.86 -2.82 -17.87
N GLN A 240 6.31 -1.84 -18.68
CA GLN A 240 7.22 -0.78 -18.23
C GLN A 240 6.69 0.03 -17.03
N ASP A 241 5.37 0.28 -17.00
CA ASP A 241 4.70 0.98 -15.91
C ASP A 241 4.63 0.13 -14.62
N PHE A 242 4.35 -1.16 -14.73
CA PHE A 242 4.35 -2.08 -13.59
C PHE A 242 5.74 -2.36 -13.06
N ASN A 243 6.73 -2.52 -13.92
CA ASN A 243 8.11 -2.71 -13.48
C ASN A 243 8.59 -1.51 -12.65
N THR A 244 8.24 -0.28 -13.05
CA THR A 244 8.55 0.92 -12.27
C THR A 244 7.88 0.90 -10.91
N LEU A 245 6.62 0.47 -10.84
CA LEU A 245 5.89 0.30 -9.59
C LEU A 245 6.50 -0.80 -8.71
N PHE A 246 6.77 -1.99 -9.25
CA PHE A 246 7.38 -3.09 -8.51
C PHE A 246 8.78 -2.75 -8.03
N GLU A 247 9.60 -2.06 -8.85
CA GLU A 247 10.91 -1.57 -8.43
C GLU A 247 10.78 -0.49 -7.35
N TYR A 248 9.78 0.40 -7.42
CA TYR A 248 9.47 1.33 -6.32
C TYR A 248 9.11 0.56 -5.03
N MET A 249 8.19 -0.39 -5.11
CA MET A 249 7.76 -1.22 -3.97
C MET A 249 8.94 -2.01 -3.37
N LYS A 250 9.77 -2.61 -4.23
CA LYS A 250 10.98 -3.35 -3.86
C LYS A 250 12.03 -2.43 -3.25
N LYS A 251 12.17 -1.20 -3.75
CA LYS A 251 13.08 -0.20 -3.18
C LYS A 251 12.62 0.27 -1.80
N GLN A 252 11.32 0.38 -1.56
CA GLN A 252 10.79 0.80 -0.25
C GLN A 252 11.11 -0.19 0.87
N TYR A 253 11.06 -1.50 0.60
CA TYR A 253 11.21 -2.52 1.65
C TYR A 253 12.51 -3.35 1.54
N GLN A 254 13.25 -3.23 0.43
CA GLN A 254 14.40 -4.08 0.05
C GLN A 254 14.10 -5.58 0.23
N ASN A 255 15.04 -6.48 -0.08
CA ASN A 255 14.87 -7.93 0.16
C ASN A 255 14.87 -8.30 1.66
N GLY A 256 14.51 -7.37 2.54
CA GLY A 256 14.48 -7.56 3.99
C GLY A 256 13.26 -8.36 4.44
N GLU A 257 13.41 -9.05 5.58
CA GLU A 257 12.26 -9.60 6.28
C GLU A 257 11.28 -8.47 6.60
N THR A 258 10.03 -8.58 6.15
CA THR A 258 8.98 -7.63 6.50
C THR A 258 8.47 -7.93 7.90
N GLY A 259 8.32 -6.90 8.73
CA GLY A 259 7.88 -7.02 10.12
C GLY A 259 6.77 -6.04 10.48
N LEU A 260 6.51 -5.90 11.79
CA LEU A 260 5.51 -4.96 12.31
C LEU A 260 5.82 -3.50 11.92
N LEU A 261 7.11 -3.14 11.80
CA LEU A 261 7.52 -1.80 11.40
C LEU A 261 7.08 -1.48 9.96
N SER A 262 7.36 -2.35 9.00
CA SER A 262 6.95 -2.17 7.60
C SER A 262 5.44 -2.20 7.46
N PHE A 263 4.76 -3.07 8.22
CA PHE A 263 3.30 -3.13 8.24
C PHE A 263 2.69 -1.82 8.74
N GLY A 264 3.20 -1.28 9.84
CA GLY A 264 2.79 0.03 10.35
C GLY A 264 3.11 1.18 9.39
N ASP A 265 4.25 1.15 8.69
CA ASP A 265 4.61 2.18 7.69
C ASP A 265 3.64 2.19 6.51
N SER A 266 3.28 1.01 6.01
CA SER A 266 2.26 0.89 4.95
C SER A 266 0.92 1.47 5.41
N LEU A 267 0.49 1.17 6.64
CA LEU A 267 -0.75 1.72 7.20
C LEU A 267 -0.69 3.24 7.36
N TRP A 268 0.45 3.79 7.79
CA TRP A 268 0.65 5.24 7.90
C TRP A 268 0.54 5.92 6.53
N ARG A 269 1.15 5.35 5.49
CA ARG A 269 1.05 5.85 4.09
C ARG A 269 -0.37 5.78 3.55
N MET A 270 -1.15 4.77 3.94
CA MET A 270 -2.58 4.68 3.62
C MET A 270 -3.45 5.68 4.41
N GLY A 271 -2.87 6.50 5.29
CA GLY A 271 -3.61 7.40 6.18
C GLY A 271 -4.31 6.68 7.35
N LYS A 272 -4.09 5.37 7.55
CA LYS A 272 -4.66 4.57 8.64
C LYS A 272 -3.86 4.75 9.93
N PHE A 273 -3.79 5.99 10.43
CA PHE A 273 -2.93 6.37 11.55
C PHE A 273 -3.24 5.64 12.86
N HIS A 274 -4.52 5.33 13.12
CA HIS A 274 -4.90 4.57 14.32
C HIS A 274 -4.36 3.13 14.29
N ASP A 275 -4.49 2.46 13.14
CA ASP A 275 -3.96 1.10 12.97
C ASP A 275 -2.44 1.11 13.01
N ALA A 276 -1.79 2.05 12.30
CA ALA A 276 -0.34 2.21 12.33
C ALA A 276 0.18 2.36 13.77
N GLU A 277 -0.44 3.23 14.58
CA GLU A 277 -0.08 3.40 16.00
C GLU A 277 -0.22 2.10 16.80
N LYS A 278 -1.32 1.37 16.58
CA LYS A 278 -1.60 0.09 17.25
C LYS A 278 -0.49 -0.92 16.98
N TYR A 279 -0.07 -1.08 15.73
CA TYR A 279 0.96 -2.05 15.36
C TYR A 279 2.36 -1.65 15.79
N TYR A 280 2.69 -0.35 15.79
CA TYR A 280 3.94 0.14 16.39
C TYR A 280 3.99 -0.11 17.91
N ARG A 281 2.88 0.11 18.63
CA ARG A 281 2.81 -0.21 20.06
C ARG A 281 2.91 -1.71 20.32
N ARG A 282 2.29 -2.54 19.48
CA ARG A 282 2.44 -4.00 19.53
C ARG A 282 3.90 -4.42 19.38
N MET A 283 4.62 -3.83 18.42
CA MET A 283 6.04 -4.09 18.21
C MET A 283 6.88 -3.76 19.44
N LEU A 284 6.63 -2.62 20.11
CA LEU A 284 7.34 -2.26 21.35
C LEU A 284 7.09 -3.23 22.50
N ASN A 285 5.94 -3.90 22.52
CA ASN A 285 5.60 -4.89 23.55
C ASN A 285 6.19 -6.27 23.26
N GLU A 286 6.34 -6.63 21.98
CA GLU A 286 6.86 -7.93 21.55
C GLU A 286 8.39 -8.00 21.51
N LEU A 287 9.06 -6.87 21.24
CA LEU A 287 10.51 -6.83 21.13
C LEU A 287 11.21 -6.77 22.51
N PRO A 288 12.35 -7.45 22.69
CA PRO A 288 13.15 -7.33 23.91
C PRO A 288 13.60 -5.90 24.19
N GLN A 289 13.75 -5.53 25.46
CA GLN A 289 14.26 -4.21 25.82
C GLN A 289 15.62 -3.94 25.19
N GLY A 290 15.75 -2.77 24.54
CA GLY A 290 16.99 -2.35 23.90
C GLY A 290 17.20 -2.91 22.49
N HIS A 291 16.17 -3.52 21.88
CA HIS A 291 16.23 -3.95 20.47
C HIS A 291 16.57 -2.77 19.54
N ALA A 292 17.38 -3.04 18.50
CA ALA A 292 17.86 -2.02 17.56
C ALA A 292 16.72 -1.22 16.91
N ASP A 293 15.57 -1.87 16.70
CA ASP A 293 14.41 -1.27 16.04
C ASP A 293 13.58 -0.33 16.93
N PHE A 294 13.84 -0.24 18.24
CA PHE A 294 13.11 0.68 19.12
C PHE A 294 13.23 2.13 18.65
N ALA A 295 14.41 2.53 18.20
CA ALA A 295 14.64 3.87 17.69
C ALA A 295 13.79 4.17 16.45
N ALA A 296 13.66 3.19 15.53
CA ALA A 296 12.82 3.31 14.34
C ALA A 296 11.33 3.33 14.71
N CYS A 297 10.91 2.48 15.64
CA CYS A 297 9.54 2.41 16.11
C CYS A 297 9.10 3.70 16.84
N TYR A 298 9.96 4.27 17.71
CA TYR A 298 9.70 5.56 18.35
C TYR A 298 9.64 6.68 17.32
N TYR A 299 10.54 6.68 16.34
CA TYR A 299 10.48 7.67 15.27
C TYR A 299 9.16 7.60 14.49
N ALA A 300 8.71 6.40 14.14
CA ALA A 300 7.44 6.18 13.44
C ALA A 300 6.22 6.58 14.28
N LEU A 301 6.21 6.30 15.58
CA LEU A 301 5.17 6.80 16.51
C LEU A 301 5.15 8.33 16.57
N GLY A 302 6.31 8.99 16.48
CA GLY A 302 6.42 10.44 16.37
C GLY A 302 5.72 10.98 15.11
N LEU A 303 5.94 10.33 13.95
CA LEU A 303 5.26 10.68 12.70
C LEU A 303 3.75 10.48 12.77
N VAL A 304 3.30 9.34 13.29
CA VAL A 304 1.86 9.02 13.44
C VAL A 304 1.16 10.01 14.35
N THR A 305 1.76 10.32 15.50
CA THR A 305 1.15 11.26 16.46
C THR A 305 1.17 12.70 15.95
N SER A 306 2.17 13.10 15.16
CA SER A 306 2.16 14.39 14.44
C SER A 306 1.03 14.44 13.41
N ALA A 307 0.85 13.39 12.60
CA ALA A 307 -0.23 13.31 11.61
C ALA A 307 -1.63 13.36 12.25
N LYS A 308 -1.78 12.84 13.47
CA LYS A 308 -3.01 12.95 14.28
C LYS A 308 -3.19 14.31 14.97
N GLY A 309 -2.26 15.26 14.82
CA GLY A 309 -2.28 16.56 15.47
C GLY A 309 -1.80 16.56 16.94
N ASN A 310 -1.35 15.42 17.47
CA ASN A 310 -0.89 15.27 18.85
C ASN A 310 0.59 15.65 18.98
N PHE A 311 0.91 16.93 18.78
CA PHE A 311 2.28 17.42 18.68
C PHE A 311 3.14 17.20 19.94
N ASN A 312 2.54 17.25 21.14
CA ASN A 312 3.29 16.99 22.38
C ASN A 312 3.77 15.53 22.45
N SER A 313 2.87 14.57 22.18
CA SER A 313 3.23 13.16 22.11
C SER A 313 4.23 12.88 20.99
N SER A 314 4.11 13.59 19.86
CA SER A 314 5.08 13.49 18.76
C SER A 314 6.48 13.91 19.18
N LEU A 315 6.61 15.05 19.87
CA LEU A 315 7.88 15.49 20.44
C LEU A 315 8.44 14.47 21.43
N GLU A 316 7.63 13.92 22.33
CA GLU A 316 8.06 12.88 23.27
C GLU A 316 8.65 11.66 22.55
N TRP A 317 7.97 11.16 21.51
CA TRP A 317 8.43 10.03 20.73
C TRP A 317 9.71 10.32 19.93
N HIS A 318 9.78 11.48 19.26
CA HIS A 318 10.99 11.87 18.55
C HIS A 318 12.18 12.10 19.48
N HIS A 319 11.96 12.62 20.68
CA HIS A 319 13.02 12.74 21.69
C HIS A 319 13.50 11.38 22.19
N LYS A 320 12.60 10.42 22.44
CA LYS A 320 12.99 9.03 22.78
C LYS A 320 13.81 8.38 21.67
N ALA A 321 13.38 8.54 20.42
CA ALA A 321 14.10 8.04 19.25
C ALA A 321 15.50 8.68 19.14
N LEU A 322 15.59 10.00 19.31
CA LEU A 322 16.84 10.76 19.28
C LEU A 322 17.80 10.34 20.40
N GLU A 323 17.30 10.18 21.62
CA GLU A 323 18.10 9.74 22.77
C GLU A 323 18.72 8.37 22.52
N MET A 324 17.94 7.41 22.01
CA MET A 324 18.45 6.09 21.66
C MET A 324 19.52 6.17 20.57
N LYS A 325 19.22 6.84 19.45
CA LYS A 325 20.18 7.00 18.34
C LYS A 325 21.49 7.66 18.78
N THR A 326 21.41 8.67 19.66
CA THR A 326 22.59 9.38 20.17
C THR A 326 23.45 8.51 21.08
N ARG A 327 22.88 7.49 21.74
CA ARG A 327 23.63 6.52 22.55
C ARG A 327 24.30 5.44 21.72
N THR A 328 23.71 5.05 20.59
CA THR A 328 24.13 3.87 19.83
C THR A 328 24.88 4.19 18.55
N LEU A 329 24.75 5.40 18.02
CA LEU A 329 25.32 5.81 16.74
C LEU A 329 26.38 6.90 16.92
N GLU A 330 27.30 6.99 15.97
CA GLU A 330 28.28 8.06 15.90
C GLU A 330 27.61 9.45 15.83
N PRO A 331 28.16 10.50 16.46
CA PRO A 331 27.56 11.84 16.47
C PRO A 331 27.35 12.48 15.09
N THR A 332 28.06 12.00 14.06
CA THR A 332 27.94 12.45 12.67
C THR A 332 26.93 11.63 11.86
N ASN A 333 26.23 10.68 12.49
CA ASN A 333 25.24 9.84 11.84
C ASN A 333 23.99 10.67 11.44
N THR A 334 23.63 10.61 10.16
CA THR A 334 22.56 11.41 9.57
C THR A 334 21.18 11.08 10.13
N THR A 335 20.96 9.88 10.67
CA THR A 335 19.67 9.51 11.30
C THR A 335 19.39 10.28 12.60
N ILE A 336 20.43 10.82 13.25
CA ILE A 336 20.32 11.77 14.38
C ILE A 336 19.83 13.12 13.84
N ALA A 337 20.37 13.56 12.71
CA ALA A 337 19.94 14.78 12.03
C ALA A 337 18.49 14.67 11.54
N ASP A 338 18.08 13.52 11.00
CA ASP A 338 16.69 13.27 10.61
C ASP A 338 15.73 13.43 11.79
N SER A 339 16.12 12.95 12.99
CA SER A 339 15.33 13.14 14.21
C SER A 339 15.22 14.61 14.61
N TYR A 340 16.31 15.38 14.54
CA TYR A 340 16.25 16.83 14.79
C TYR A 340 15.38 17.57 13.77
N ASN A 341 15.46 17.19 12.49
CA ASN A 341 14.61 17.76 11.45
C ASN A 341 13.12 17.47 11.74
N SER A 342 12.76 16.24 12.12
CA SER A 342 11.38 15.91 12.50
C SER A 342 10.90 16.68 13.72
N ILE A 343 11.74 16.84 14.75
CA ILE A 343 11.43 17.70 15.91
C ILE A 343 11.17 19.14 15.45
N GLY A 344 11.99 19.66 14.54
CA GLY A 344 11.81 20.99 13.95
C GLY A 344 10.48 21.13 13.22
N VAL A 345 10.08 20.12 12.45
CA VAL A 345 8.77 20.08 11.76
C VAL A 345 7.63 20.16 12.76
N VAL A 346 7.70 19.38 13.85
CA VAL A 346 6.66 19.38 14.88
C VAL A 346 6.58 20.74 15.60
N TYR A 347 7.72 21.39 15.89
CA TYR A 347 7.71 22.75 16.45
C TYR A 347 7.10 23.77 15.49
N ARG A 348 7.41 23.70 14.19
CA ARG A 348 6.79 24.58 13.17
C ARG A 348 5.28 24.35 13.10
N GLN A 349 4.81 23.10 13.14
CA GLN A 349 3.38 22.78 13.20
C GLN A 349 2.70 23.35 14.47
N LYS A 350 3.44 23.48 15.56
CA LYS A 350 3.02 24.18 16.78
C LYS A 350 3.20 25.70 16.71
N THR A 351 3.56 26.26 15.56
CA THR A 351 3.88 27.69 15.35
C THR A 351 5.04 28.23 16.22
N ASP A 352 5.91 27.33 16.71
CA ASP A 352 7.11 27.70 17.47
C ASP A 352 8.34 27.72 16.54
N ASN A 353 8.39 28.76 15.71
CA ASN A 353 9.41 28.90 14.68
C ASN A 353 10.83 28.98 15.26
N LYS A 354 11.00 29.57 16.45
CA LYS A 354 12.29 29.65 17.13
C LYS A 354 12.84 28.26 17.44
N ARG A 355 12.06 27.41 18.14
CA ARG A 355 12.51 26.04 18.46
C ARG A 355 12.62 25.16 17.22
N ALA A 356 11.82 25.43 16.19
CA ALA A 356 11.94 24.76 14.90
C ALA A 356 13.29 25.06 14.24
N LEU A 357 13.66 26.35 14.07
CA LEU A 357 14.94 26.77 13.53
C LEU A 357 16.12 26.25 14.35
N GLU A 358 16.06 26.32 15.69
CA GLU A 358 17.09 25.73 16.57
C GLU A 358 17.30 24.23 16.28
N SER A 359 16.22 23.49 16.04
CA SER A 359 16.27 22.06 15.73
C SER A 359 16.83 21.80 14.33
N TYR A 360 16.41 22.58 13.32
CA TYR A 360 16.95 22.49 11.97
C TYR A 360 18.46 22.84 11.92
N HIS A 361 18.91 23.84 12.67
CA HIS A 361 20.35 24.16 12.75
C HIS A 361 21.17 23.03 13.37
N LYS A 362 20.64 22.32 14.37
CA LYS A 362 21.28 21.10 14.92
C LYS A 362 21.36 20.00 13.86
N ALA A 363 20.28 19.76 13.12
CA ALA A 363 20.28 18.80 12.01
C ALA A 363 21.32 19.18 10.94
N LEU A 364 21.34 20.44 10.50
CA LEU A 364 22.26 20.97 9.51
C LEU A 364 23.72 20.79 9.92
N THR A 365 24.04 21.07 11.19
CA THR A 365 25.40 20.88 11.73
C THR A 365 25.87 19.43 11.61
N ILE A 366 24.97 18.47 11.84
CA ILE A 366 25.29 17.04 11.72
C ILE A 366 25.43 16.65 10.25
N TYR A 367 24.47 17.04 9.38
CA TYR A 367 24.56 16.78 7.94
C TYR A 367 25.85 17.29 7.31
N GLN A 368 26.31 18.50 7.69
CA GLN A 368 27.54 19.09 7.18
C GLN A 368 28.81 18.35 7.63
N LYS A 369 28.78 17.69 8.79
CA LYS A 369 29.88 16.90 9.34
C LYS A 369 29.87 15.45 8.88
N ALA A 370 28.76 14.97 8.30
CA ALA A 370 28.70 13.63 7.75
C ALA A 370 29.67 13.49 6.56
N ASN A 371 30.33 12.34 6.47
CA ASN A 371 31.32 12.06 5.40
C ASN A 371 30.70 12.09 4.00
N ASN A 372 29.38 11.96 3.90
CA ASN A 372 28.61 12.18 2.69
C ASN A 372 27.82 13.49 2.86
N LYS A 373 28.31 14.60 2.28
CA LYS A 373 27.74 15.95 2.46
C LYS A 373 26.46 16.19 1.64
N ASP A 374 25.95 15.15 1.02
CA ASP A 374 25.14 15.19 -0.19
C ASP A 374 23.95 14.22 -0.01
N HIS A 375 23.06 14.58 0.92
CA HIS A 375 21.89 13.78 1.30
C HIS A 375 20.59 14.51 0.97
N SER A 376 19.60 13.83 0.38
CA SER A 376 18.27 14.41 0.12
C SER A 376 17.61 15.00 1.38
N SER A 377 17.88 14.42 2.56
CA SER A 377 17.41 14.97 3.84
C SER A 377 17.96 16.36 4.17
N LEU A 378 19.15 16.71 3.69
CA LEU A 378 19.73 18.04 3.85
C LEU A 378 18.95 19.08 3.03
N ALA A 379 18.57 18.73 1.79
CA ALA A 379 17.72 19.60 0.96
C ALA A 379 16.34 19.82 1.61
N ILE A 380 15.74 18.78 2.17
CA ILE A 380 14.48 18.87 2.92
C ILE A 380 14.63 19.80 4.13
N CYS A 381 15.73 19.70 4.88
CA CYS A 381 16.01 20.57 6.02
C CYS A 381 16.10 22.05 5.60
N PHE A 382 16.81 22.35 4.51
CA PHE A 382 16.87 23.71 3.96
C PHE A 382 15.48 24.20 3.52
N ASN A 383 14.69 23.36 2.86
CA ASN A 383 13.34 23.70 2.45
C ASN A 383 12.44 24.03 3.65
N ASN A 384 12.56 23.27 4.73
CA ASN A 384 11.80 23.51 5.97
C ASN A 384 12.17 24.83 6.64
N MET A 385 13.47 25.16 6.69
CA MET A 385 13.93 26.46 7.20
C MET A 385 13.45 27.61 6.31
N ALA A 386 13.53 27.44 4.99
CA ALA A 386 13.10 28.43 4.01
C ALA A 386 11.62 28.77 4.17
N ASN A 387 10.77 27.76 4.41
CA ASN A 387 9.35 27.97 4.67
C ASN A 387 9.11 28.85 5.91
N ILE A 388 9.87 28.64 7.00
CA ILE A 388 9.79 29.49 8.20
C ILE A 388 10.20 30.93 7.86
N TYR A 389 11.34 31.11 7.20
CA TYR A 389 11.80 32.44 6.80
C TYR A 389 10.79 33.15 5.89
N ASN A 390 10.14 32.42 4.98
CA ASN A 390 9.10 32.98 4.14
C ASN A 390 7.85 33.40 4.93
N GLU A 391 7.41 32.57 5.89
CA GLU A 391 6.30 32.88 6.81
C GLU A 391 6.62 34.12 7.67
N GLU A 392 7.88 34.30 8.05
CA GLU A 392 8.38 35.45 8.80
C GLU A 392 8.74 36.67 7.93
N LYS A 393 8.54 36.57 6.60
CA LYS A 393 8.85 37.60 5.59
C LYS A 393 10.35 37.92 5.47
N GLU A 394 11.22 37.03 5.94
CA GLU A 394 12.66 37.05 5.72
C GLU A 394 13.00 36.45 4.34
N TYR A 395 12.49 37.07 3.28
CA TYR A 395 12.49 36.52 1.92
C TYR A 395 13.90 36.24 1.37
N SER A 396 14.91 37.04 1.74
CA SER A 396 16.30 36.81 1.32
C SER A 396 16.86 35.49 1.87
N GLU A 397 16.59 35.18 3.13
CA GLU A 397 17.02 33.92 3.75
C GLU A 397 16.20 32.73 3.23
N ALA A 398 14.90 32.94 2.98
CA ALA A 398 14.04 31.95 2.35
C ALA A 398 14.56 31.55 0.95
N LEU A 399 14.85 32.53 0.08
CA LEU A 399 15.43 32.30 -1.24
C LEU A 399 16.76 31.57 -1.15
N ARG A 400 17.67 32.02 -0.27
CA ARG A 400 18.98 31.38 -0.07
C ARG A 400 18.81 29.90 0.30
N CYS A 401 17.91 29.59 1.24
CA CYS A 401 17.68 28.22 1.68
C CYS A 401 17.02 27.37 0.58
N HIS A 402 16.00 27.85 -0.12
CA HIS A 402 15.39 27.10 -1.23
C HIS A 402 16.37 26.87 -2.39
N GLN A 403 17.23 27.84 -2.70
CA GLN A 403 18.28 27.68 -3.72
C GLN A 403 19.30 26.61 -3.32
N MET A 404 19.72 26.56 -2.05
CA MET A 404 20.58 25.48 -1.56
C MET A 404 19.91 24.11 -1.68
N ALA A 405 18.61 24.00 -1.35
CA ALA A 405 17.85 22.78 -1.54
C ALA A 405 17.79 22.35 -3.01
N LEU A 406 17.52 23.30 -3.92
CA LEU A 406 17.47 23.05 -5.36
C LEU A 406 18.80 22.52 -5.90
N VAL A 407 19.93 23.13 -5.52
CA VAL A 407 21.27 22.67 -5.95
C VAL A 407 21.53 21.23 -5.51
N ILE A 408 21.15 20.87 -4.29
CA ILE A 408 21.30 19.49 -3.80
C ILE A 408 20.38 18.55 -4.60
N PHE A 409 19.12 18.90 -4.82
CA PHE A 409 18.21 18.07 -5.62
C PHE A 409 18.73 17.87 -7.05
N GLN A 410 19.21 18.92 -7.72
CA GLN A 410 19.75 18.84 -9.08
C GLN A 410 20.95 17.89 -9.21
N LYS A 411 21.74 17.74 -8.14
CA LYS A 411 22.90 16.85 -8.11
C LYS A 411 22.53 15.37 -7.96
N HIS A 412 21.40 15.07 -7.32
CA HIS A 412 21.05 13.69 -6.94
C HIS A 412 19.80 13.14 -7.62
N ARG A 413 19.03 14.00 -8.27
CA ARG A 413 17.78 13.65 -8.90
C ARG A 413 17.90 13.82 -10.41
N PRO A 414 17.25 12.95 -11.21
CA PRO A 414 17.16 13.19 -12.64
C PRO A 414 16.43 14.53 -12.90
N PRO A 415 16.68 15.20 -14.03
CA PRO A 415 16.17 16.55 -14.31
C PRO A 415 14.65 16.71 -14.27
N ASP A 416 13.91 15.61 -14.35
CA ASP A 416 12.46 15.54 -14.34
C ASP A 416 11.89 15.18 -12.96
N HIS A 417 12.71 14.90 -11.96
CA HIS A 417 12.24 14.45 -10.66
C HIS A 417 11.28 15.45 -9.95
N PRO A 418 10.18 14.98 -9.31
CA PRO A 418 9.19 15.84 -8.66
C PRO A 418 9.76 16.82 -7.63
N ASP A 419 10.74 16.40 -6.82
CA ASP A 419 11.45 17.29 -5.86
C ASP A 419 11.98 18.59 -6.50
N LEU A 420 12.42 18.56 -7.77
CA LEU A 420 12.86 19.75 -8.50
C LEU A 420 11.69 20.67 -8.82
N GLY A 421 10.55 20.09 -9.19
CA GLY A 421 9.31 20.82 -9.39
C GLY A 421 8.84 21.50 -8.11
N ILE A 422 8.90 20.81 -6.97
CA ILE A 422 8.58 21.37 -5.64
C ILE A 422 9.50 22.55 -5.32
N ALA A 423 10.82 22.36 -5.49
CA ALA A 423 11.80 23.41 -5.18
C ALA A 423 11.59 24.67 -6.04
N HIS A 424 11.35 24.53 -7.34
CA HIS A 424 11.02 25.67 -8.20
C HIS A 424 9.71 26.34 -7.79
N ASN A 425 8.67 25.57 -7.46
CA ASN A 425 7.40 26.15 -6.98
C ASN A 425 7.59 26.96 -5.70
N SER A 426 8.39 26.45 -4.74
CA SER A 426 8.72 27.16 -3.51
C SER A 426 9.48 28.46 -3.78
N ILE A 427 10.48 28.46 -4.66
CA ILE A 427 11.21 29.68 -5.04
C ILE A 427 10.27 30.70 -5.70
N GLY A 428 9.42 30.23 -6.62
CA GLY A 428 8.42 31.07 -7.28
C GLY A 428 7.44 31.71 -6.29
N SER A 429 7.02 30.96 -5.25
CA SER A 429 6.18 31.48 -4.17
C SER A 429 6.84 32.62 -3.38
N VAL A 430 8.15 32.50 -3.10
CA VAL A 430 8.90 33.57 -2.42
C VAL A 430 9.00 34.82 -3.30
N TYR A 431 9.33 34.66 -4.59
CA TYR A 431 9.35 35.80 -5.52
C TYR A 431 7.97 36.46 -5.69
N GLY A 432 6.90 35.66 -5.73
CA GLY A 432 5.53 36.18 -5.73
C GLY A 432 5.22 36.99 -4.48
N SER A 433 5.69 36.54 -3.31
CA SER A 433 5.56 37.27 -2.04
C SER A 433 6.38 38.56 -2.00
N LEU A 434 7.50 38.62 -2.73
CA LEU A 434 8.31 39.83 -2.93
C LEU A 434 7.71 40.81 -3.95
N GLY A 435 6.71 40.41 -4.73
CA GLY A 435 6.17 41.19 -5.86
C GLY A 435 6.97 41.07 -7.15
N GLU A 436 7.97 40.19 -7.19
CA GLU A 436 8.82 39.91 -8.36
C GLU A 436 8.11 38.90 -9.29
N HIS A 437 7.00 39.34 -9.90
CA HIS A 437 6.08 38.46 -10.63
C HIS A 437 6.72 37.75 -11.83
N ASP A 438 7.65 38.39 -12.53
CA ASP A 438 8.33 37.80 -13.69
C ASP A 438 9.18 36.59 -13.28
N LEU A 439 9.97 36.73 -12.20
CA LEU A 439 10.78 35.64 -11.65
C LEU A 439 9.91 34.53 -11.06
N ALA A 440 8.80 34.89 -10.42
CA ALA A 440 7.84 33.92 -9.92
C ALA A 440 7.28 33.06 -11.06
N MET A 441 6.84 33.70 -12.15
CA MET A 441 6.30 33.03 -13.33
C MET A 441 7.32 32.14 -14.03
N GLU A 442 8.58 32.55 -14.12
CA GLU A 442 9.66 31.72 -14.65
C GLU A 442 9.78 30.40 -13.87
N HIS A 443 9.83 30.49 -12.54
CA HIS A 443 9.95 29.32 -11.68
C HIS A 443 8.70 28.42 -11.68
N PHE A 444 7.50 29.01 -11.70
CA PHE A 444 6.27 28.22 -11.85
C PHE A 444 6.22 27.48 -13.19
N ASN A 445 6.69 28.09 -14.28
CA ASN A 445 6.77 27.44 -15.58
C ASN A 445 7.77 26.29 -15.60
N LEU A 446 8.93 26.42 -14.93
CA LEU A 446 9.88 25.31 -14.77
C LEU A 446 9.24 24.15 -13.99
N SER A 447 8.53 24.45 -12.90
CA SER A 447 7.80 23.44 -12.11
C SER A 447 6.74 22.73 -12.95
N LEU A 448 5.93 23.48 -13.70
CA LEU A 448 4.90 22.91 -14.58
C LEU A 448 5.50 22.03 -15.68
N LYS A 449 6.66 22.41 -16.24
CA LYS A 449 7.34 21.61 -17.27
C LYS A 449 7.78 20.25 -16.74
N ILE A 450 8.25 20.21 -15.50
CA ILE A 450 8.63 18.96 -14.79
C ILE A 450 7.39 18.07 -14.62
N TYR A 451 6.28 18.63 -14.14
CA TYR A 451 5.05 17.85 -13.89
C TYR A 451 4.28 17.44 -15.15
N LYS A 452 4.43 18.16 -16.26
CA LYS A 452 3.79 17.80 -17.55
C LYS A 452 4.49 16.66 -18.30
N ASN A 453 5.64 16.18 -17.83
CA ASN A 453 6.32 15.04 -18.43
C ASN A 453 5.53 13.74 -18.11
N PRO A 454 5.15 12.93 -19.12
CA PRO A 454 4.31 11.73 -18.95
C PRO A 454 4.80 10.74 -17.87
N SER A 455 6.11 10.66 -17.65
CA SER A 455 6.73 9.82 -16.60
C SER A 455 6.31 10.19 -15.17
N HIS A 456 5.90 11.45 -14.92
CA HIS A 456 5.56 11.93 -13.58
C HIS A 456 4.07 11.95 -13.27
N LEU A 457 3.19 11.95 -14.28
CA LEU A 457 1.76 11.78 -14.03
C LEU A 457 1.51 10.47 -13.27
N ASN A 458 2.26 9.42 -13.63
CA ASN A 458 2.22 8.13 -12.95
C ASN A 458 2.84 8.20 -11.53
N ILE A 459 3.87 9.00 -11.25
CA ILE A 459 4.52 9.03 -9.92
C ILE A 459 3.83 9.98 -8.93
N LEU A 460 3.26 11.11 -9.38
CA LEU A 460 2.47 12.00 -8.53
C LEU A 460 1.12 11.43 -8.15
N MET A 461 0.57 10.51 -8.97
CA MET A 461 -0.56 9.72 -8.53
C MET A 461 -0.19 8.70 -7.45
N LEU A 462 1.09 8.39 -7.24
CA LEU A 462 1.59 7.34 -6.34
C LEU A 462 2.13 7.84 -4.98
N LEU A 463 2.35 9.15 -4.83
CA LEU A 463 2.87 9.81 -3.62
C LEU A 463 1.79 10.72 -3.03
#